data_AF-A0A821QH72-F1
#
_entry.id   AF-A0A821QH72-F1
#
_cell.length_a   1.000
_cell.length_b   1.000
_cell.length_c   1.000
_cell.angle_alpha   90.00
_cell.angle_beta   90.00
_cell.angle_gamma   90.00
#
_symmetry.space_group_name_H-M   'P 1'
#
loop_
_entity.id
_entity.type
_entity.pdbx_description
1 polymer ?
#
loop_
_entity_poly.entity_id
_entity_poly.type
_entity_poly.pdbx_seq_one_letter_code
_entity_poly.pdbx_strand_id
1 'polypeptide(L)'
;MAEALEAVEVRDPVSLAGPSSRDLDVEAEERRAEEQRKRARDPPVVYRDIDGVQEFEAFSKTLEGVELTAEEKQSLEELQQYLVQGEGSWVLGDEFLSFIGRILTDPSIKTSSRCGVLRCLAASALKDDVSLLLHQDRRQHALLGYAHSIDMLPIDEQRALGLFMCNLFENTSSSEWLLYISEWEYKGVALSNIRVTTKVCVQCMLSDQTDLREFGTALLYNIASKEVKTVVFDEVCVELAMAALQLTQYEPAEEHLWRTLTALARLAQHSSEVPQLIAIVGPDPSGYRGRSPRIDEQIDIIMKKVK
;
A
#
# COMPACT_ATOMS: atom_id res chain seq x y z
N MET A 1 11.27 68.77 -38.91
CA MET A 1 12.14 68.05 -37.95
C MET A 1 11.27 67.13 -37.13
N ALA A 2 11.21 65.86 -37.52
CA ALA A 2 10.77 64.71 -36.72
C ALA A 2 10.67 63.50 -37.68
N GLU A 3 11.62 62.58 -37.60
CA GLU A 3 11.39 61.18 -37.97
C GLU A 3 11.90 60.35 -36.81
N ALA A 4 10.96 59.68 -36.14
CA ALA A 4 11.21 58.79 -35.02
C ALA A 4 11.64 57.43 -35.58
N LEU A 5 12.83 56.97 -35.20
CA LEU A 5 13.30 55.62 -35.44
C LEU A 5 12.72 54.71 -34.35
N GLU A 6 11.76 53.86 -34.71
CA GLU A 6 11.37 52.72 -33.88
C GLU A 6 12.51 51.70 -33.87
N ALA A 7 13.02 51.39 -32.67
CA ALA A 7 13.97 50.32 -32.44
C ALA A 7 13.24 48.98 -32.46
N VAL A 8 13.61 48.09 -33.38
CA VAL A 8 13.15 46.70 -33.40
C VAL A 8 13.90 45.96 -32.28
N GLU A 9 13.19 45.60 -31.21
CA GLU A 9 13.69 44.68 -30.18
C GLU A 9 13.84 43.28 -30.78
N VAL A 10 15.08 42.82 -30.90
CA VAL A 10 15.42 41.43 -31.19
C VAL A 10 15.08 40.61 -29.96
N ARG A 11 14.00 39.82 -30.01
CA ARG A 11 13.70 38.82 -28.98
C ARG A 11 14.68 37.66 -29.11
N ASP A 12 15.46 37.42 -28.05
CA ASP A 12 16.29 36.23 -27.93
C ASP A 12 15.43 34.95 -28.00
N PRO A 13 15.89 33.89 -28.68
CA PRO A 13 15.16 32.63 -28.72
C PRO A 13 15.16 32.00 -27.33
N VAL A 14 13.97 31.73 -26.81
CA VAL A 14 13.78 30.95 -25.58
C VAL A 14 14.44 29.58 -25.78
N SER A 15 15.53 29.33 -25.05
CA SER A 15 16.23 28.06 -25.05
C SER A 15 15.32 26.97 -24.49
N LEU A 16 14.71 26.18 -25.38
CA LEU A 16 14.15 24.87 -25.06
C LEU A 16 15.30 23.88 -24.80
N ALA A 17 15.99 24.05 -23.68
CA ALA A 17 17.00 23.09 -23.25
C ALA A 17 16.30 21.88 -22.64
N GLY A 18 16.32 20.75 -23.34
CA GLY A 18 16.03 19.44 -22.75
C GLY A 18 17.06 19.10 -21.66
N PRO A 19 16.78 18.07 -20.83
CA PRO A 19 17.66 17.67 -19.74
C PRO A 19 19.08 17.42 -20.25
N SER A 20 20.08 17.85 -19.49
CA SER A 20 21.47 17.72 -19.91
C SER A 20 21.91 16.25 -19.89
N SER A 21 22.89 15.86 -20.71
CA SER A 21 23.46 14.50 -20.71
C SER A 21 23.86 14.00 -19.31
N ARG A 22 24.31 14.93 -18.45
CA ARG A 22 24.67 14.66 -17.06
C ARG A 22 23.45 14.32 -16.19
N ASP A 23 22.31 14.94 -16.44
CA ASP A 23 21.07 14.64 -15.69
C ASP A 23 20.54 13.24 -16.03
N LEU A 24 20.66 12.84 -17.30
CA LEU A 24 20.31 11.50 -17.77
C LEU A 24 21.22 10.41 -17.18
N ASP A 25 22.52 10.69 -17.04
CA ASP A 25 23.48 9.76 -16.42
C ASP A 25 23.21 9.57 -14.93
N VAL A 26 22.87 10.66 -14.21
CA VAL A 26 22.49 10.61 -12.79
C VAL A 26 21.20 9.82 -12.60
N GLU A 27 20.16 10.08 -13.39
CA GLU A 27 18.92 9.30 -13.33
C GLU A 27 19.15 7.80 -13.60
N ALA A 28 20.02 7.47 -14.57
CA ALA A 28 20.33 6.09 -14.89
C ALA A 28 21.12 5.39 -13.77
N GLU A 29 22.02 6.10 -13.09
CA GLU A 29 22.73 5.61 -11.91
C GLU A 29 21.78 5.42 -10.72
N GLU A 30 20.86 6.36 -10.49
CA GLU A 30 19.83 6.25 -9.45
C GLU A 30 18.92 5.04 -9.68
N ARG A 31 18.43 4.84 -10.92
CA ARG A 31 17.63 3.66 -11.28
C ARG A 31 18.39 2.35 -11.03
N ARG A 32 19.67 2.26 -11.43
CA ARG A 32 20.50 1.06 -11.17
C ARG A 32 20.72 0.82 -9.68
N ALA A 33 20.96 1.87 -8.91
CA ALA A 33 21.14 1.77 -7.46
C ALA A 33 19.84 1.32 -6.77
N GLU A 34 18.68 1.81 -7.23
CA GLU A 34 17.38 1.35 -6.76
C GLU A 34 17.12 -0.11 -7.10
N GLU A 35 17.40 -0.53 -8.34
CA GLU A 35 17.28 -1.95 -8.74
C GLU A 35 18.18 -2.86 -7.90
N GLN A 36 19.41 -2.43 -7.59
CA GLN A 36 20.30 -3.17 -6.71
C GLN A 36 19.77 -3.26 -5.28
N ARG A 37 19.17 -2.19 -4.75
CA ARG A 37 18.49 -2.20 -3.44
C ARG A 37 17.26 -3.11 -3.45
N LYS A 38 16.47 -3.11 -4.53
CA LYS A 38 15.32 -4.00 -4.72
C LYS A 38 15.76 -5.47 -4.74
N ARG A 39 16.89 -5.80 -5.40
CA ARG A 39 17.44 -7.17 -5.46
C ARG A 39 18.04 -7.67 -4.15
N ALA A 40 18.53 -6.77 -3.30
CA ALA A 40 19.14 -7.13 -2.02
C ALA A 40 18.11 -7.37 -0.90
N ARG A 41 16.84 -6.97 -1.12
CA ARG A 41 15.75 -7.11 -0.14
C ARG A 41 14.96 -8.37 -0.41
N ASP A 42 14.43 -8.96 0.65
CA ASP A 42 13.40 -9.98 0.51
C ASP A 42 12.20 -9.37 -0.25
N PRO A 43 11.74 -10.00 -1.33
CA PRO A 43 10.68 -9.44 -2.16
C PRO A 43 9.37 -9.36 -1.37
N PRO A 44 8.58 -8.29 -1.53
CA PRO A 44 7.27 -8.20 -0.90
C PRO A 44 6.33 -9.27 -1.49
N VAL A 45 5.39 -9.73 -0.66
CA VAL A 45 4.27 -10.54 -1.09
C VAL A 45 3.21 -9.62 -1.71
N VAL A 46 3.08 -9.69 -3.03
CA VAL A 46 2.14 -8.92 -3.84
C VAL A 46 1.36 -9.84 -4.78
N TYR A 47 0.24 -9.37 -5.30
CA TYR A 47 -0.69 -10.14 -6.13
C TYR A 47 -0.75 -9.53 -7.52
N ARG A 48 0.13 -10.04 -8.40
CA ARG A 48 0.26 -9.58 -9.80
C ARG A 48 -0.75 -10.21 -10.76
N ASP A 49 -1.48 -11.24 -10.32
CA ASP A 49 -2.54 -11.87 -11.09
C ASP A 49 -3.83 -11.04 -11.02
N ILE A 50 -3.75 -9.81 -11.56
CA ILE A 50 -4.85 -8.86 -11.65
C ILE A 50 -4.75 -8.10 -12.97
N ASP A 51 -5.80 -8.20 -13.78
CA ASP A 51 -5.86 -7.54 -15.08
C ASP A 51 -6.59 -6.20 -14.95
N GLY A 52 -5.84 -5.09 -14.99
CA GLY A 52 -6.39 -3.74 -14.87
C GLY A 52 -7.45 -3.40 -15.92
N VAL A 53 -7.38 -4.00 -17.12
CA VAL A 53 -8.38 -3.79 -18.18
C VAL A 53 -9.69 -4.46 -17.79
N GLN A 54 -9.63 -5.73 -17.39
CA GLN A 54 -10.82 -6.47 -16.97
C GLN A 54 -11.45 -5.87 -15.71
N GLU A 55 -10.63 -5.43 -14.76
CA GLU A 55 -11.12 -4.77 -13.54
C GLU A 55 -11.80 -3.43 -13.85
N PHE A 56 -11.23 -2.63 -14.74
CA PHE A 56 -11.87 -1.39 -15.20
C PHE A 56 -13.22 -1.67 -15.87
N GLU A 57 -13.29 -2.60 -16.82
CA GLU A 57 -14.53 -2.95 -17.50
C GLU A 57 -15.60 -3.46 -16.54
N ALA A 58 -15.21 -4.30 -15.57
CA ALA A 58 -16.10 -4.79 -14.54
C ALA A 58 -16.60 -3.65 -13.65
N PHE A 59 -15.71 -2.75 -13.22
CA PHE A 59 -16.06 -1.59 -12.43
C PHE A 59 -17.02 -0.66 -13.16
N SER A 60 -16.76 -0.32 -14.42
CA SER A 60 -17.66 0.52 -15.23
C SER A 60 -19.08 -0.05 -15.31
N LYS A 61 -19.21 -1.38 -15.49
CA LYS A 61 -20.53 -2.06 -15.48
C LYS A 61 -21.24 -1.94 -14.13
N THR A 62 -20.50 -2.00 -13.03
CA THR A 62 -21.09 -1.82 -11.68
C THR A 62 -21.58 -0.40 -11.40
N LEU A 63 -21.15 0.58 -12.19
CA LEU A 63 -21.61 1.97 -12.10
C LEU A 63 -22.85 2.24 -12.97
N GLU A 64 -23.33 1.27 -13.75
CA GLU A 64 -24.58 1.43 -14.50
C GLU A 64 -25.75 1.77 -13.56
N GLY A 65 -26.41 2.90 -13.84
CA GLY A 65 -27.50 3.44 -13.03
C GLY A 65 -27.06 4.33 -11.86
N VAL A 66 -25.76 4.52 -11.63
CA VAL A 66 -25.25 5.55 -10.72
C VAL A 66 -25.24 6.89 -11.45
N GLU A 67 -25.83 7.92 -10.84
CA GLU A 67 -25.83 9.27 -11.40
C GLU A 67 -24.47 9.94 -11.13
N LEU A 68 -23.61 9.94 -12.15
CA LEU A 68 -22.30 10.59 -12.13
C LEU A 68 -22.38 12.03 -12.64
N THR A 69 -21.71 12.95 -11.95
CA THR A 69 -21.51 14.33 -12.43
C THR A 69 -20.58 14.37 -13.66
N ALA A 70 -20.42 15.55 -14.27
CA ALA A 70 -19.50 15.71 -15.39
C ALA A 70 -18.04 15.44 -14.98
N GLU A 71 -17.66 15.89 -13.78
CA GLU A 71 -16.34 15.73 -13.18
C GLU A 71 -16.07 14.26 -12.82
N GLU A 72 -17.08 13.54 -12.33
CA GLU A 72 -16.98 12.11 -12.01
C GLU A 72 -16.88 11.25 -13.27
N LYS A 73 -17.59 11.63 -14.35
CA LYS A 73 -17.43 10.99 -15.67
C LYS A 73 -16.02 11.21 -16.21
N GLN A 74 -15.50 12.43 -16.11
CA GLN A 74 -14.12 12.73 -16.47
C GLN A 74 -13.13 11.87 -15.65
N SER A 75 -13.34 11.76 -14.34
CA SER A 75 -12.50 10.93 -13.47
C SER A 75 -12.54 9.43 -13.84
N LEU A 76 -13.68 8.93 -14.32
CA LEU A 76 -13.81 7.58 -14.85
C LEU A 76 -13.06 7.40 -16.18
N GLU A 77 -13.07 8.39 -17.06
CA GLU A 77 -12.28 8.41 -18.29
C GLU A 77 -10.78 8.49 -18.02
N GLU A 78 -10.35 9.27 -17.04
CA GLU A 78 -8.95 9.33 -16.58
C GLU A 78 -8.47 7.98 -16.04
N LEU A 79 -9.31 7.28 -15.28
CA LEU A 79 -9.03 5.91 -14.83
C LEU A 79 -8.85 4.96 -16.02
N GLN A 80 -9.67 5.09 -17.06
CA GLN A 80 -9.53 4.31 -18.29
C GLN A 80 -8.20 4.59 -18.98
N GLN A 81 -7.82 5.86 -19.12
CA GLN A 81 -6.55 6.26 -19.72
C GLN A 81 -5.39 5.62 -18.96
N TYR A 82 -5.44 5.70 -17.63
CA TYR A 82 -4.39 5.17 -16.76
C TYR A 82 -4.31 3.63 -16.76
N LEU A 83 -5.42 2.92 -16.60
CA LEU A 83 -5.42 1.45 -16.47
C LEU A 83 -5.48 0.70 -17.80
N VAL A 84 -6.18 1.25 -18.80
CA VAL A 84 -6.47 0.55 -20.06
C VAL A 84 -5.56 1.03 -21.18
N GLN A 85 -5.40 2.35 -21.32
CA GLN A 85 -4.64 2.94 -22.42
C GLN A 85 -3.13 2.99 -22.14
N GLY A 86 -2.74 2.71 -20.89
CA GLY A 86 -1.33 2.66 -20.48
C GLY A 86 -0.72 4.04 -20.27
N GLU A 87 -1.52 5.09 -20.17
CA GLU A 87 -1.05 6.42 -19.79
C GLU A 87 -0.52 6.40 -18.35
N GLY A 88 0.36 7.36 -18.01
CA GLY A 88 0.88 7.47 -16.64
C GLY A 88 -0.04 8.29 -15.73
N SER A 89 0.29 8.31 -14.45
CA SER A 89 -0.57 8.85 -13.39
C SER A 89 -0.85 10.35 -13.51
N TRP A 90 -0.13 11.07 -14.37
CA TRP A 90 -0.37 12.49 -14.67
C TRP A 90 -1.74 12.75 -15.30
N VAL A 91 -2.39 11.73 -15.86
CA VAL A 91 -3.76 11.86 -16.39
C VAL A 91 -4.81 11.93 -15.29
N LEU A 92 -4.48 11.51 -14.07
CA LEU A 92 -5.40 11.55 -12.94
C LEU A 92 -5.44 12.97 -12.37
N GLY A 93 -6.57 13.64 -12.56
CA GLY A 93 -6.78 15.03 -12.18
C GLY A 93 -7.01 15.24 -10.68
N ASP A 94 -7.11 16.51 -10.27
CA ASP A 94 -7.31 16.89 -8.86
C ASP A 94 -8.62 16.33 -8.26
N GLU A 95 -9.65 16.12 -9.07
CA GLU A 95 -10.97 15.60 -8.63
C GLU A 95 -11.02 14.07 -8.56
N PHE A 96 -10.01 13.37 -9.09
CA PHE A 96 -10.03 11.91 -9.19
C PHE A 96 -10.22 11.26 -7.82
N LEU A 97 -9.45 11.68 -6.81
CA LEU A 97 -9.57 11.12 -5.46
C LEU A 97 -10.89 11.51 -4.76
N SER A 98 -11.51 12.63 -5.13
CA SER A 98 -12.84 13.02 -4.64
C SER A 98 -13.89 12.05 -5.18
N PHE A 99 -13.80 11.71 -6.47
CA PHE A 99 -14.63 10.68 -7.09
C PHE A 99 -14.45 9.31 -6.41
N ILE A 100 -13.20 8.85 -6.23
CA ILE A 100 -12.91 7.60 -5.52
C ILE A 100 -13.50 7.62 -4.10
N GLY A 101 -13.30 8.71 -3.37
CA GLY A 101 -13.83 8.90 -2.02
C GLY A 101 -15.35 8.77 -1.96
N ARG A 102 -16.08 9.35 -2.94
CA ARG A 102 -17.54 9.18 -3.04
C ARG A 102 -17.91 7.74 -3.30
N ILE A 103 -17.29 7.07 -4.28
CA ILE A 103 -17.57 5.65 -4.58
C ILE A 103 -17.46 4.79 -3.31
N LEU A 104 -16.40 5.01 -2.52
CA LEU A 104 -16.11 4.26 -1.31
C LEU A 104 -17.08 4.58 -0.15
N THR A 105 -17.56 5.81 -0.01
CA THR A 105 -18.25 6.25 1.21
C THR A 105 -19.73 6.54 1.06
N ASP A 106 -20.24 6.79 -0.15
CA ASP A 106 -21.66 7.07 -0.39
C ASP A 106 -22.50 5.80 -0.13
N PRO A 107 -23.44 5.82 0.84
CA PRO A 107 -24.26 4.66 1.19
C PRO A 107 -25.17 4.19 0.04
N SER A 108 -25.49 5.05 -0.92
CA SER A 108 -26.34 4.70 -2.08
C SER A 108 -25.59 3.85 -3.11
N ILE A 109 -24.25 3.85 -3.07
CA ILE A 109 -23.41 3.08 -3.97
C ILE A 109 -23.29 1.64 -3.46
N LYS A 110 -23.35 0.69 -4.40
CA LYS A 110 -23.35 -0.75 -4.08
C LYS A 110 -21.96 -1.23 -3.69
N THR A 111 -21.91 -2.24 -2.82
CA THR A 111 -20.68 -2.97 -2.47
C THR A 111 -19.90 -3.46 -3.69
N SER A 112 -20.58 -3.92 -4.75
CA SER A 112 -19.93 -4.34 -6.00
C SER A 112 -19.08 -3.23 -6.62
N SER A 113 -19.55 -1.98 -6.56
CA SER A 113 -18.85 -0.81 -7.11
C SER A 113 -17.67 -0.40 -6.23
N ARG A 114 -17.81 -0.51 -4.90
CA ARG A 114 -16.70 -0.32 -3.94
C ARG A 114 -15.60 -1.36 -4.14
N CYS A 115 -15.96 -2.63 -4.27
CA CYS A 115 -15.01 -3.69 -4.58
C CYS A 115 -14.35 -3.47 -5.95
N GLY A 116 -15.12 -3.06 -6.96
CA GLY A 116 -14.61 -2.77 -8.30
C GLY A 116 -13.56 -1.66 -8.29
N VAL A 117 -13.83 -0.53 -7.63
CA VAL A 117 -12.85 0.57 -7.56
C VAL A 117 -11.61 0.16 -6.78
N LEU A 118 -11.74 -0.61 -5.68
CA LEU A 118 -10.59 -1.10 -4.92
C LEU A 118 -9.72 -2.06 -5.75
N ARG A 119 -10.31 -2.91 -6.61
CA ARG A 119 -9.56 -3.78 -7.51
C ARG A 119 -8.88 -3.01 -8.65
N CYS A 120 -9.52 -1.98 -9.20
CA CYS A 120 -8.85 -1.03 -10.10
C CYS A 120 -7.63 -0.37 -9.43
N LEU A 121 -7.77 0.05 -8.17
CA LEU A 121 -6.68 0.61 -7.39
C LEU A 121 -5.60 -0.42 -7.06
N ALA A 122 -5.97 -1.69 -6.84
CA ALA A 122 -5.00 -2.77 -6.63
C ALA A 122 -4.17 -3.07 -7.88
N ALA A 123 -4.76 -2.99 -9.07
CA ALA A 123 -4.03 -3.08 -10.34
C ALA A 123 -3.14 -1.84 -10.53
N SER A 124 -3.67 -0.66 -10.21
CA SER A 124 -2.94 0.62 -10.24
C SER A 124 -1.71 0.62 -9.33
N ALA A 125 -1.80 -0.03 -8.16
CA ALA A 125 -0.73 -0.09 -7.17
C ALA A 125 0.55 -0.79 -7.67
N LEU A 126 0.43 -1.61 -8.71
CA LEU A 126 1.56 -2.29 -9.34
C LEU A 126 2.32 -1.42 -10.34
N LYS A 127 1.80 -0.24 -10.71
CA LYS A 127 2.48 0.71 -11.59
C LYS A 127 3.47 1.58 -10.79
N ASP A 128 4.63 1.86 -11.37
CA ASP A 128 5.73 2.58 -10.70
C ASP A 128 5.36 4.01 -10.26
N ASP A 129 4.47 4.66 -11.01
CA ASP A 129 4.08 6.06 -10.83
C ASP A 129 2.87 6.29 -9.92
N VAL A 130 2.26 5.21 -9.38
CA VAL A 130 1.09 5.30 -8.49
C VAL A 130 1.34 6.17 -7.25
N SER A 131 2.59 6.28 -6.82
CA SER A 131 2.98 7.13 -5.68
C SER A 131 2.59 8.61 -5.85
N LEU A 132 2.55 9.12 -7.09
CA LEU A 132 2.15 10.49 -7.38
C LEU A 132 0.67 10.72 -7.01
N LEU A 133 -0.19 9.75 -7.31
CA LEU A 133 -1.60 9.76 -6.88
C LEU A 133 -1.70 9.71 -5.35
N LEU A 134 -0.95 8.82 -4.70
CA LEU A 134 -1.01 8.65 -3.24
C LEU A 134 -0.58 9.93 -2.49
N HIS A 135 0.38 10.67 -3.03
CA HIS A 135 0.79 11.96 -2.46
C HIS A 135 -0.29 13.05 -2.57
N GLN A 136 -1.23 12.94 -3.52
CA GLN A 136 -2.39 13.83 -3.60
C GLN A 136 -3.43 13.52 -2.52
N ASP A 137 -3.51 12.27 -2.06
CA ASP A 137 -4.49 11.83 -1.03
C ASP A 137 -4.32 12.54 0.31
N ARG A 138 -3.15 13.11 0.60
CA ARG A 138 -2.91 13.92 1.81
C ARG A 138 -3.88 15.10 2.01
N ARG A 139 -4.61 15.51 0.95
CA ARG A 139 -5.59 16.60 1.03
C ARG A 139 -6.89 16.17 1.70
N GLN A 140 -7.30 14.91 1.52
CA GLN A 140 -8.64 14.44 1.89
C GLN A 140 -8.65 13.09 2.61
N HIS A 141 -7.54 12.34 2.53
CA HIS A 141 -7.38 11.00 3.09
C HIS A 141 -8.53 10.07 2.73
N ALA A 142 -8.96 10.08 1.46
CA ALA A 142 -10.11 9.33 0.99
C ALA A 142 -9.86 7.82 1.11
N LEU A 143 -8.64 7.38 0.77
CA LEU A 143 -8.27 5.97 0.76
C LEU A 143 -8.13 5.42 2.19
N LEU A 144 -7.29 6.06 3.01
CA LEU A 144 -7.03 5.57 4.38
C LEU A 144 -8.14 5.92 5.37
N GLY A 145 -8.93 6.96 5.11
CA GLY A 145 -10.16 7.22 5.86
C GLY A 145 -11.18 6.09 5.70
N TYR A 146 -11.34 5.57 4.47
CA TYR A 146 -12.14 4.37 4.23
C TYR A 146 -11.52 3.13 4.85
N ALA A 147 -10.21 2.91 4.66
CA ALA A 147 -9.51 1.76 5.22
C ALA A 147 -9.53 1.69 6.76
N HIS A 148 -9.57 2.84 7.44
CA HIS A 148 -9.72 2.91 8.88
C HIS A 148 -11.00 2.21 9.38
N SER A 149 -12.02 2.05 8.53
CA SER A 149 -13.30 1.43 8.88
C SER A 149 -13.37 -0.08 8.57
N ILE A 150 -12.23 -0.73 8.28
CA ILE A 150 -12.12 -2.14 7.84
C ILE A 150 -12.98 -3.13 8.63
N ASP A 151 -13.06 -2.97 9.95
CA ASP A 151 -13.81 -3.81 10.88
C ASP A 151 -15.33 -3.72 10.72
N MET A 152 -15.80 -2.66 10.07
CA MET A 152 -17.22 -2.40 9.79
C MET A 152 -17.59 -2.64 8.32
N LEU A 153 -16.60 -2.92 7.46
CA LEU A 153 -16.85 -3.15 6.03
C LEU A 153 -17.42 -4.56 5.78
N PRO A 154 -18.25 -4.73 4.74
CA PRO A 154 -18.59 -6.06 4.22
C PRO A 154 -17.35 -6.88 3.86
N ILE A 155 -17.40 -8.20 4.04
CA ILE A 155 -16.25 -9.09 3.81
C ILE A 155 -15.65 -8.93 2.41
N ASP A 156 -16.46 -8.74 1.36
CA ASP A 156 -15.96 -8.56 0.00
C ASP A 156 -15.18 -7.24 -0.17
N GLU A 157 -15.58 -6.19 0.55
CA GLU A 157 -14.87 -4.91 0.57
C GLU A 157 -13.54 -5.04 1.33
N GLN A 158 -13.54 -5.79 2.46
CA GLN A 158 -12.32 -6.11 3.19
C GLN A 158 -11.30 -6.85 2.32
N ARG A 159 -11.76 -7.82 1.51
CA ARG A 159 -10.91 -8.57 0.56
C ARG A 159 -10.28 -7.67 -0.48
N ALA A 160 -11.09 -6.82 -1.12
CA ALA A 160 -10.59 -5.91 -2.15
C ALA A 160 -9.61 -4.87 -1.56
N LEU A 161 -9.87 -4.39 -0.34
CA LEU A 161 -8.99 -3.49 0.37
C LEU A 161 -7.67 -4.16 0.78
N GLY A 162 -7.72 -5.39 1.31
CA GLY A 162 -6.53 -6.17 1.66
C GLY A 162 -5.62 -6.41 0.45
N LEU A 163 -6.21 -6.76 -0.69
CA LEU A 163 -5.51 -6.90 -1.97
C LEU A 163 -4.83 -5.58 -2.40
N PHE A 164 -5.57 -4.47 -2.41
CA PHE A 164 -5.04 -3.16 -2.74
C PHE A 164 -3.84 -2.79 -1.86
N MET A 165 -3.97 -2.94 -0.54
CA MET A 165 -2.91 -2.58 0.40
C MET A 165 -1.70 -3.50 0.29
N CYS A 166 -1.87 -4.78 -0.03
CA CYS A 166 -0.73 -5.66 -0.33
C CYS A 166 0.04 -5.18 -1.56
N ASN A 167 -0.67 -4.85 -2.64
CA ASN A 167 -0.03 -4.44 -3.89
C ASN A 167 0.71 -3.10 -3.79
N LEU A 168 0.31 -2.21 -2.87
CA LEU A 168 1.05 -0.99 -2.57
C LEU A 168 2.47 -1.25 -2.02
N PHE A 169 2.81 -2.49 -1.63
CA PHE A 169 4.18 -2.84 -1.27
C PHE A 169 5.11 -3.14 -2.46
N GLU A 170 4.58 -3.21 -3.69
CA GLU A 170 5.39 -3.43 -4.89
C GLU A 170 6.47 -2.35 -5.06
N ASN A 171 6.08 -1.09 -4.83
CA ASN A 171 6.95 0.06 -5.01
C ASN A 171 7.41 0.65 -3.67
N THR A 172 8.65 1.15 -3.66
CA THR A 172 9.23 1.77 -2.46
C THR A 172 8.38 2.95 -2.00
N SER A 173 8.11 3.90 -2.88
CA SER A 173 7.38 5.13 -2.53
C SER A 173 5.94 4.88 -2.05
N SER A 174 5.21 3.93 -2.66
CA SER A 174 3.85 3.59 -2.24
C SER A 174 3.82 2.90 -0.88
N SER A 175 4.79 2.03 -0.60
CA SER A 175 4.92 1.39 0.72
C SER A 175 5.35 2.37 1.80
N GLU A 176 6.19 3.36 1.47
CA GLU A 176 6.57 4.44 2.40
C GLU A 176 5.38 5.34 2.72
N TRP A 177 4.49 5.57 1.75
CA TRP A 177 3.23 6.24 2.00
C TRP A 177 2.36 5.47 2.99
N LEU A 178 2.22 4.14 2.85
CA LEU A 178 1.47 3.32 3.81
C LEU A 178 2.04 3.37 5.24
N LEU A 179 3.36 3.49 5.34
CA LEU A 179 4.08 3.51 6.62
C LEU A 179 4.36 4.93 7.13
N TYR A 180 3.77 5.94 6.49
CA TYR A 180 3.98 7.33 6.87
C TYR A 180 3.41 7.63 8.25
N ILE A 181 4.20 8.31 9.08
CA ILE A 181 3.93 8.46 10.52
C ILE A 181 3.24 9.77 10.89
N SER A 182 3.28 10.79 10.03
CA SER A 182 2.69 12.08 10.39
C SER A 182 1.20 11.94 10.61
N GLU A 183 0.73 12.58 11.66
CA GLU A 183 -0.67 12.52 12.04
C GLU A 183 -1.53 13.40 11.15
N TRP A 184 -2.76 12.94 10.95
CA TRP A 184 -3.85 13.64 10.27
C TRP A 184 -5.16 13.34 11.00
N GLU A 185 -6.17 14.19 10.81
CA GLU A 185 -7.46 14.03 11.47
C GLU A 185 -8.49 13.41 10.52
N TYR A 186 -9.26 12.44 11.02
CA TYR A 186 -10.40 11.87 10.33
C TYR A 186 -11.58 11.71 11.27
N LYS A 187 -12.69 12.40 10.97
CA LYS A 187 -13.92 12.34 11.79
C LYS A 187 -13.64 12.58 13.30
N GLY A 188 -12.74 13.53 13.62
CA GLY A 188 -12.36 13.87 14.99
C GLY A 188 -11.37 12.92 15.66
N VAL A 189 -10.79 11.97 14.93
CA VAL A 189 -9.78 11.02 15.43
C VAL A 189 -8.43 11.33 14.79
N ALA A 190 -7.40 11.46 15.61
CA ALA A 190 -6.02 11.54 15.14
C ALA A 190 -5.55 10.17 14.64
N LEU A 191 -5.21 10.09 13.36
CA LEU A 191 -4.74 8.91 12.65
C LEU A 191 -3.36 9.14 12.05
N SER A 192 -2.71 8.07 11.62
CA SER A 192 -1.55 8.10 10.74
C SER A 192 -1.62 6.91 9.79
N ASN A 193 -0.88 6.94 8.68
CA ASN A 193 -0.99 5.91 7.66
C ASN A 193 -0.55 4.54 8.23
N ILE A 194 0.53 4.52 9.01
CA ILE A 194 1.00 3.28 9.64
C ILE A 194 -0.03 2.68 10.61
N ARG A 195 -0.78 3.51 11.36
CA ARG A 195 -1.83 3.04 12.28
C ARG A 195 -3.00 2.42 11.54
N VAL A 196 -3.44 3.04 10.43
CA VAL A 196 -4.49 2.47 9.57
C VAL A 196 -4.01 1.17 8.92
N THR A 197 -2.79 1.16 8.40
CA THR A 197 -2.17 -0.04 7.80
C THR A 197 -2.05 -1.18 8.80
N THR A 198 -1.65 -0.89 10.04
CA THR A 198 -1.59 -1.86 11.14
C THR A 198 -2.97 -2.41 11.45
N LYS A 199 -3.98 -1.55 11.57
CA LYS A 199 -5.37 -1.97 11.80
C LYS A 199 -5.87 -2.92 10.71
N VAL A 200 -5.64 -2.61 9.43
CA VAL A 200 -6.04 -3.48 8.32
C VAL A 200 -5.29 -4.81 8.35
N CYS A 201 -3.98 -4.78 8.60
CA CYS A 201 -3.16 -5.99 8.74
C CYS A 201 -3.69 -6.92 9.83
N VAL A 202 -3.92 -6.39 11.04
CA VAL A 202 -4.44 -7.15 12.19
C VAL A 202 -5.81 -7.73 11.87
N GLN A 203 -6.70 -6.91 11.27
CA GLN A 203 -8.07 -7.34 11.02
C GLN A 203 -8.19 -8.40 9.93
N CYS A 204 -7.38 -8.31 8.88
CA CYS A 204 -7.28 -9.37 7.87
C CYS A 204 -6.69 -10.64 8.48
N MET A 205 -5.63 -10.52 9.27
CA MET A 205 -4.89 -11.65 9.83
C MET A 205 -5.71 -12.44 10.86
N LEU A 206 -6.51 -11.78 11.68
CA LEU A 206 -7.33 -12.42 12.71
C LEU A 206 -8.74 -12.77 12.24
N SER A 207 -9.05 -12.57 10.95
CA SER A 207 -10.34 -12.93 10.36
C SER A 207 -10.58 -14.44 10.39
N ASP A 208 -11.84 -14.86 10.41
CA ASP A 208 -12.22 -16.27 10.22
C ASP A 208 -12.12 -16.72 8.75
N GLN A 209 -11.99 -15.78 7.81
CA GLN A 209 -11.88 -16.08 6.39
C GLN A 209 -10.42 -16.33 6.00
N THR A 210 -10.13 -17.48 5.41
CA THR A 210 -8.75 -17.89 5.07
C THR A 210 -8.10 -17.00 4.02
N ASP A 211 -8.88 -16.48 3.09
CA ASP A 211 -8.42 -15.53 2.07
C ASP A 211 -8.07 -14.16 2.67
N LEU A 212 -8.78 -13.69 3.69
CA LEU A 212 -8.37 -12.51 4.45
C LEU A 212 -7.08 -12.77 5.23
N ARG A 213 -6.89 -13.97 5.79
CA ARG A 213 -5.61 -14.34 6.44
C ARG A 213 -4.42 -14.34 5.47
N GLU A 214 -4.64 -14.70 4.21
CA GLU A 214 -3.63 -14.60 3.16
C GLU A 214 -3.14 -13.15 3.00
N PHE A 215 -4.06 -12.19 2.88
CA PHE A 215 -3.70 -10.76 2.84
C PHE A 215 -3.09 -10.27 4.17
N GLY A 216 -3.64 -10.67 5.32
CA GLY A 216 -3.14 -10.26 6.62
C GLY A 216 -1.70 -10.70 6.89
N THR A 217 -1.38 -11.96 6.58
CA THR A 217 -0.01 -12.48 6.74
C THR A 217 0.96 -11.92 5.70
N ALA A 218 0.49 -11.63 4.48
CA ALA A 218 1.26 -10.90 3.47
C ALA A 218 1.60 -9.47 3.93
N LEU A 219 0.62 -8.71 4.43
CA LEU A 219 0.82 -7.37 4.99
C LEU A 219 1.81 -7.42 6.15
N LEU A 220 1.63 -8.34 7.11
CA LEU A 220 2.53 -8.50 8.25
C LEU A 220 3.98 -8.73 7.79
N TYR A 221 4.18 -9.66 6.85
CA TYR A 221 5.48 -9.95 6.27
C TYR A 221 6.08 -8.72 5.57
N ASN A 222 5.28 -8.03 4.77
CA ASN A 222 5.69 -6.86 4.01
C ASN A 222 6.11 -5.71 4.93
N ILE A 223 5.30 -5.38 5.94
CA ILE A 223 5.60 -4.36 6.94
C ILE A 223 6.92 -4.70 7.65
N ALA A 224 7.06 -5.93 8.14
CA ALA A 224 8.24 -6.36 8.88
C ALA A 224 9.51 -6.47 8.01
N SER A 225 9.36 -6.60 6.68
CA SER A 225 10.47 -6.62 5.72
C SER A 225 11.01 -5.23 5.39
N LYS A 226 10.26 -4.16 5.70
CA LYS A 226 10.75 -2.80 5.44
C LYS A 226 11.80 -2.44 6.47
N GLU A 227 13.01 -2.20 5.98
CA GLU A 227 14.10 -1.57 6.73
C GLU A 227 13.77 -0.10 7.01
N VAL A 228 12.79 0.16 7.86
CA VAL A 228 12.50 1.53 8.27
C VAL A 228 13.52 1.90 9.33
N LYS A 229 14.63 2.53 8.90
CA LYS A 229 15.71 3.03 9.79
C LYS A 229 15.23 4.00 10.85
N THR A 230 13.98 4.44 10.79
CA THR A 230 13.36 5.33 11.75
C THR A 230 11.86 5.02 11.79
N VAL A 231 11.36 4.55 12.93
CA VAL A 231 9.96 4.70 13.35
C VAL A 231 8.91 3.68 12.87
N VAL A 232 9.21 2.36 12.84
CA VAL A 232 8.13 1.44 13.28
C VAL A 232 8.10 1.58 14.79
N PHE A 233 7.12 2.34 15.29
CA PHE A 233 6.98 2.57 16.73
C PHE A 233 6.92 1.23 17.46
N ASP A 234 7.51 1.16 18.66
CA ASP A 234 7.41 -0.01 19.52
C ASP A 234 5.95 -0.45 19.70
N GLU A 235 5.00 0.50 19.76
CA GLU A 235 3.56 0.22 19.81
C GLU A 235 3.06 -0.58 18.59
N VAL A 236 3.48 -0.20 17.37
CA VAL A 236 3.11 -0.93 16.14
C VAL A 236 3.74 -2.32 16.13
N CYS A 237 5.02 -2.43 16.54
CA CYS A 237 5.70 -3.71 16.66
C CYS A 237 4.97 -4.65 17.65
N VAL A 238 4.57 -4.13 18.80
CA VAL A 238 3.85 -4.88 19.84
C VAL A 238 2.46 -5.31 19.34
N GLU A 239 1.72 -4.41 18.69
CA GLU A 239 0.38 -4.72 18.15
C GLU A 239 0.45 -5.82 17.07
N LEU A 240 1.38 -5.70 16.12
CA LEU A 240 1.60 -6.70 15.08
C LEU A 240 2.09 -8.03 15.67
N ALA A 241 3.00 -8.00 16.65
CA ALA A 241 3.49 -9.20 17.31
C ALA A 241 2.40 -9.92 18.11
N MET A 242 1.54 -9.18 18.82
CA MET A 242 0.37 -9.74 19.51
C MET A 242 -0.55 -10.49 18.55
N ALA A 243 -0.91 -9.85 17.44
CA ALA A 243 -1.77 -10.44 16.45
C ALA A 243 -1.10 -11.65 15.76
N ALA A 244 0.21 -11.58 15.50
CA ALA A 244 0.99 -12.71 14.98
C ALA A 244 0.94 -13.91 15.93
N LEU A 245 1.19 -13.70 17.22
CA LEU A 245 1.14 -14.74 18.25
C LEU A 245 -0.26 -15.34 18.36
N GLN A 246 -1.31 -14.52 18.31
CA GLN A 246 -2.69 -15.01 18.31
C GLN A 246 -2.98 -15.87 17.07
N LEU A 247 -2.56 -15.47 15.87
CA LEU A 247 -2.73 -16.28 14.66
C LEU A 247 -2.08 -17.65 14.80
N THR A 248 -0.87 -17.75 15.38
CA THR A 248 -0.17 -19.04 15.51
C THR A 248 -0.95 -20.08 16.33
N GLN A 249 -1.86 -19.64 17.20
CA GLN A 249 -2.74 -20.52 17.98
C GLN A 249 -3.87 -21.14 17.14
N TYR A 250 -4.13 -20.61 15.94
CA TYR A 250 -5.14 -21.14 15.01
C TYR A 250 -4.62 -22.23 14.08
N GLU A 251 -3.41 -22.75 14.33
CA GLU A 251 -2.73 -23.75 13.49
C GLU A 251 -2.79 -23.37 11.99
N PRO A 252 -2.29 -22.17 11.61
CA PRO A 252 -2.43 -21.69 10.24
C PRO A 252 -1.68 -22.59 9.24
N ALA A 253 -2.05 -22.48 7.96
CA ALA A 253 -1.35 -23.16 6.89
C ALA A 253 0.15 -22.82 6.90
N GLU A 254 0.98 -23.72 6.38
CA GLU A 254 2.44 -23.61 6.52
C GLU A 254 3.00 -22.29 5.94
N GLU A 255 2.49 -21.82 4.80
CA GLU A 255 2.88 -20.53 4.21
C GLU A 255 2.54 -19.34 5.12
N HIS A 256 1.34 -19.34 5.70
CA HIS A 256 0.90 -18.30 6.65
C HIS A 256 1.77 -18.32 7.91
N LEU A 257 2.02 -19.52 8.45
CA LEU A 257 2.89 -19.70 9.62
C LEU A 257 4.30 -19.19 9.35
N TRP A 258 4.87 -19.53 8.20
CA TRP A 258 6.21 -19.08 7.80
C TRP A 258 6.28 -17.55 7.68
N ARG A 259 5.33 -16.90 7.01
CA ARG A 259 5.27 -15.44 6.91
C ARG A 259 5.18 -14.78 8.29
N THR A 260 4.31 -15.31 9.15
CA THR A 260 4.10 -14.83 10.51
C THR A 260 5.35 -14.97 11.37
N LEU A 261 6.02 -16.13 11.37
CA LEU A 261 7.25 -16.34 12.13
C LEU A 261 8.42 -15.52 11.58
N THR A 262 8.51 -15.35 10.26
CA THR A 262 9.52 -14.48 9.64
C THR A 262 9.32 -13.03 10.08
N ALA A 263 8.07 -12.54 10.05
CA ALA A 263 7.76 -11.21 10.52
C ALA A 263 8.06 -11.04 12.02
N LEU A 264 7.66 -12.02 12.85
CA LEU A 264 7.92 -12.00 14.29
C LEU A 264 9.42 -11.99 14.60
N ALA A 265 10.23 -12.76 13.86
CA ALA A 265 11.68 -12.76 13.96
C ALA A 265 12.30 -11.39 13.67
N ARG A 266 11.77 -10.67 12.67
CA ARG A 266 12.20 -9.30 12.33
C ARG A 266 11.73 -8.29 13.37
N LEU A 267 10.46 -8.35 13.80
CA LEU A 267 9.93 -7.48 14.86
C LEU A 267 10.71 -7.63 16.17
N ALA A 268 11.12 -8.85 16.53
CA ALA A 268 11.97 -9.13 17.70
C ALA A 268 13.40 -8.56 17.59
N GLN A 269 13.86 -8.22 16.39
CA GLN A 269 15.12 -7.49 16.19
C GLN A 269 14.94 -5.98 16.32
N HIS A 270 13.75 -5.47 15.99
CA HIS A 270 13.45 -4.05 15.96
C HIS A 270 12.95 -3.48 17.28
N SER A 271 12.23 -4.27 18.08
CA SER A 271 11.67 -3.85 19.36
C SER A 271 12.10 -4.77 20.50
N SER A 272 12.54 -4.19 21.61
CA SER A 272 12.92 -4.92 22.83
C SER A 272 11.73 -5.52 23.58
N GLU A 273 10.52 -5.04 23.32
CA GLU A 273 9.28 -5.51 23.95
C GLU A 273 8.81 -6.83 23.32
N VAL A 274 9.05 -7.02 22.02
CA VAL A 274 8.57 -8.19 21.27
C VAL A 274 9.13 -9.52 21.82
N PRO A 275 10.43 -9.66 22.15
CA PRO A 275 10.93 -10.90 22.78
C PRO A 275 10.24 -11.24 24.11
N GLN A 276 9.96 -10.23 24.94
CA GLN A 276 9.25 -10.42 26.22
C GLN A 276 7.81 -10.87 25.97
N LEU A 277 7.16 -10.27 24.98
CA LEU A 277 5.81 -10.64 24.56
C LEU A 277 5.73 -12.11 24.12
N ILE A 278 6.70 -12.56 23.33
CA ILE A 278 6.80 -13.97 22.87
C ILE A 278 6.92 -14.91 24.07
N ALA A 279 7.74 -14.56 25.07
CA ALA A 279 7.94 -15.37 26.27
C ALA A 279 6.68 -15.52 27.14
N ILE A 280 5.83 -14.47 27.18
CA ILE A 280 4.71 -14.37 28.13
C ILE A 280 3.38 -14.79 27.48
N VAL A 281 3.13 -14.39 26.23
CA VAL A 281 1.82 -14.49 25.59
C VAL A 281 1.71 -15.70 24.67
N GLY A 282 2.76 -15.96 23.89
CA GLY A 282 2.70 -16.88 22.77
C GLY A 282 2.80 -18.35 23.19
N PRO A 283 2.24 -19.28 22.38
CA PRO A 283 2.78 -20.63 22.39
C PRO A 283 4.28 -20.55 22.07
N ASP A 284 5.09 -21.34 22.76
CA ASP A 284 6.53 -21.39 22.52
C ASP A 284 6.78 -21.67 21.02
N PRO A 285 7.46 -20.77 20.28
CA PRO A 285 7.73 -20.96 18.87
C PRO A 285 8.38 -22.32 18.55
N SER A 286 9.13 -22.90 19.51
CA SER A 286 9.72 -24.23 19.38
C SER A 286 8.70 -25.36 19.19
N GLY A 287 7.45 -25.16 19.60
CA GLY A 287 6.33 -26.08 19.37
C GLY A 287 5.98 -26.28 17.89
N TYR A 288 6.43 -25.38 17.00
CA TYR A 288 6.20 -25.49 15.56
C TYR A 288 7.36 -26.15 14.80
N ARG A 289 8.38 -26.65 15.50
CA ARG A 289 9.54 -27.28 14.83
C ARG A 289 9.16 -28.51 14.01
N GLY A 290 9.87 -28.71 12.91
CA GLY A 290 9.68 -29.84 12.00
C GLY A 290 8.52 -29.68 11.02
N ARG A 291 7.81 -28.54 11.02
CA ARG A 291 6.80 -28.22 10.00
C ARG A 291 7.45 -27.98 8.63
N SER A 292 8.55 -27.22 8.59
CA SER A 292 9.39 -27.05 7.40
C SER A 292 10.77 -26.49 7.78
N PRO A 293 11.82 -26.67 6.94
CA PRO A 293 13.15 -26.14 7.24
C PRO A 293 13.18 -24.60 7.40
N ARG A 294 12.37 -23.89 6.60
CA ARG A 294 12.28 -22.42 6.67
C ARG A 294 11.60 -21.93 7.93
N ILE A 295 10.66 -22.69 8.49
CA ILE A 295 10.05 -22.38 9.80
C ILE A 295 11.08 -22.60 10.92
N ASP A 296 11.81 -23.71 10.89
CA ASP A 296 12.83 -24.03 11.88
C ASP A 296 13.91 -22.94 11.96
N GLU A 297 14.31 -22.37 10.82
CA GLU A 297 15.23 -21.24 10.74
C GLU A 297 14.69 -19.99 11.46
N GLN A 298 13.42 -19.63 11.24
CA GLN A 298 12.83 -18.46 11.91
C GLN A 298 12.71 -18.67 13.42
N ILE A 299 12.38 -19.89 13.85
CA ILE A 299 12.37 -20.27 15.27
C ILE A 299 13.77 -20.09 15.87
N ASP A 300 14.82 -20.52 15.19
CA ASP A 300 16.20 -20.33 15.67
C ASP A 300 16.58 -18.86 15.82
N ILE A 301 16.09 -17.99 14.93
CA ILE A 301 16.30 -16.53 15.02
C ILE A 301 15.55 -15.95 16.22
N ILE A 302 14.27 -16.29 16.40
CA ILE A 302 13.44 -15.82 17.51
C ILE A 302 14.04 -16.27 18.85
N MET A 303 14.39 -17.55 18.98
CA MET A 303 14.88 -18.12 20.23
C MET A 303 16.27 -17.62 20.63
N LYS A 304 17.02 -16.96 19.74
CA LYS A 304 18.23 -16.22 20.12
C LYS A 304 17.93 -14.92 20.87
N LYS A 305 16.72 -14.38 20.75
CA LYS A 305 16.29 -13.09 21.34
C LYS A 305 15.44 -13.25 22.60
N VAL A 306 14.72 -14.36 22.74
CA VAL A 306 13.81 -14.63 23.87
C VAL A 306 14.55 -15.11 25.14
N LYS A 307 15.85 -15.38 25.05
CA LYS A 307 16.70 -15.83 26.17
C LYS A 307 17.12 -14.71 27.12
#